data_AF-A0AAJ0CQI3-F1
#
_entry.id   AF-A0AAJ0CQI3-F1
#
_cell.length_a   1.000
_cell.length_b   1.000
_cell.length_c   1.000
_cell.angle_alpha   90.00
_cell.angle_beta   90.00
_cell.angle_gamma   90.00
#
_symmetry.space_group_name_H-M   'P 1'
#
loop_
_entity.id
_entity.type
_entity.pdbx_description
1 polymer ?
#
loop_
_entity_poly.entity_id
_entity_poly.type
_entity_poly.pdbx_seq_one_letter_code
_entity_poly.pdbx_strand_id
1 'polypeptide(L)'
;MEAAGLMNHFPCLVVRGICDYSDSHKNKEWQAYAAVAAAVYAKEHLCRIIPNQVEAENKIKEVLSAVNEIRDNLQQTRADIEVIGLEQRGGKIERWLSPPDPSTNYNNALKQRQEGSGLWFLNIDAFAKWKERQNSFLWLNGIPGCGKTILSSIIIEHIATVLPPNQQLLYFYFDFNHTDKQTLDSMLRSLLGQLCSKSGDSSKELDSLHLSCENGYRQPSCESLCETLLRMIEQMEAVWIVLDALDECHDTRVDFKVPAFVVYHQCSFKAVSGNGCFGPLGNYMRTTSLRKHTRSVLGPRSLRDNQKVVARHETSN
;
A
#
# COMPACT_ATOMS: atom_id res chain seq x y z
N MET A 1 13.35 -65.90 12.25
CA MET A 1 13.12 -64.48 11.89
C MET A 1 14.21 -64.07 10.89
N GLU A 2 14.13 -64.57 9.65
CA GLU A 2 15.32 -64.67 8.77
C GLU A 2 15.44 -63.60 7.69
N ALA A 3 14.63 -62.53 7.72
CA ALA A 3 14.72 -61.44 6.75
C ALA A 3 14.74 -60.05 7.39
N ALA A 4 15.08 -59.96 8.68
CA ALA A 4 15.18 -58.67 9.38
C ALA A 4 16.41 -57.90 8.88
N GLY A 5 16.25 -56.63 8.49
CA GLY A 5 17.34 -55.76 8.05
C GLY A 5 17.75 -55.85 6.56
N LEU A 6 17.29 -56.89 5.84
CA LEU A 6 17.55 -57.04 4.40
C LEU A 6 16.90 -55.93 3.56
N MET A 7 15.68 -55.50 3.93
CA MET A 7 14.96 -54.40 3.27
C MET A 7 15.70 -53.05 3.34
N ASN A 8 16.65 -52.89 4.27
CA ASN A 8 17.41 -51.64 4.45
C ASN A 8 18.63 -51.54 3.50
N HIS A 9 19.04 -52.66 2.89
CA HIS A 9 20.29 -52.72 2.10
C HIS A 9 20.04 -52.91 0.60
N PHE A 10 18.93 -53.52 0.20
CA PHE A 10 18.52 -53.57 -1.21
C PHE A 10 16.99 -53.64 -1.36
N PRO A 11 16.44 -53.14 -2.48
CA PRO A 11 15.00 -53.17 -2.73
C PRO A 11 14.54 -54.63 -2.89
N CYS A 12 13.78 -55.13 -1.92
CA CYS A 12 13.25 -56.49 -1.96
C CYS A 12 11.84 -56.57 -1.36
N LEU A 13 11.03 -57.43 -1.95
CA LEU A 13 9.76 -57.85 -1.36
C LEU A 13 10.01 -59.10 -0.52
N VAL A 14 9.65 -59.07 0.75
CA VAL A 14 9.83 -60.21 1.65
C VAL A 14 8.49 -60.90 1.86
N VAL A 15 8.37 -62.12 1.34
CA VAL A 15 7.24 -63.02 1.61
C VAL A 15 7.59 -63.89 2.81
N ARG A 16 6.74 -63.92 3.85
CA ARG A 16 6.99 -64.69 5.08
C ARG A 16 5.82 -65.60 5.41
N GLY A 17 6.16 -66.82 5.83
CA GLY A 17 5.22 -67.71 6.50
C GLY A 17 5.08 -67.31 7.96
N ILE A 18 3.86 -67.21 8.46
CA ILE A 18 3.57 -66.89 9.86
C ILE A 18 3.19 -68.19 10.57
N CYS A 19 3.90 -68.51 11.64
CA CYS A 19 3.65 -69.62 12.56
C CYS A 19 3.88 -69.12 14.00
N ASP A 20 3.39 -69.84 15.00
CA ASP A 20 3.52 -69.52 16.44
C ASP A 20 2.72 -68.29 16.97
N TYR A 21 1.74 -67.76 16.23
CA TYR A 21 0.93 -66.59 16.67
C TYR A 21 -0.40 -66.95 17.35
N SER A 22 -0.86 -68.21 17.25
CA SER A 22 -2.22 -68.62 17.66
C SER A 22 -2.26 -69.57 18.86
N ASP A 23 -1.10 -70.03 19.36
CA ASP A 23 -0.99 -71.00 20.46
C ASP A 23 -0.17 -70.44 21.61
N SER A 24 -0.50 -70.85 22.84
CA SER A 24 0.21 -70.42 24.06
C SER A 24 1.65 -70.98 24.16
N HIS A 25 2.03 -71.87 23.23
CA HIS A 25 3.32 -72.58 23.20
C HIS A 25 3.84 -72.65 21.76
N LYS A 26 5.16 -72.58 21.56
CA LYS A 26 5.77 -72.70 20.23
C LYS A 26 5.56 -74.10 19.67
N ASN A 27 5.05 -74.22 18.45
CA ASN A 27 4.82 -75.49 17.77
C ASN A 27 5.64 -75.58 16.48
N LYS A 28 6.66 -76.44 16.52
CA LYS A 28 7.60 -76.64 15.40
C LYS A 28 6.98 -77.34 14.19
N GLU A 29 5.86 -78.05 14.34
CA GLU A 29 5.21 -78.76 13.23
C GLU A 29 4.61 -77.78 12.22
N TRP A 30 4.00 -76.68 12.69
CA TRP A 30 3.39 -75.67 11.83
C TRP A 30 4.39 -74.82 11.03
N GLN A 31 5.67 -74.83 11.42
CA GLN A 31 6.72 -74.06 10.74
C GLN A 31 6.91 -74.55 9.30
N ALA A 32 6.87 -75.87 9.09
CA ALA A 32 6.99 -76.46 7.76
C ALA A 32 5.82 -76.06 6.86
N TYR A 33 4.58 -76.10 7.38
CA TYR A 33 3.39 -75.68 6.65
C TYR A 33 3.42 -74.19 6.30
N ALA A 34 3.81 -73.33 7.25
CA ALA A 34 3.94 -71.90 7.02
C ALA A 34 5.03 -71.59 5.98
N ALA A 35 6.16 -72.31 6.00
CA ALA A 35 7.23 -72.16 5.02
C ALA A 35 6.78 -72.57 3.61
N VAL A 36 6.10 -73.72 3.47
CA VAL A 36 5.56 -74.19 2.19
C VAL A 36 4.51 -73.21 1.64
N ALA A 37 3.60 -72.72 2.48
CA ALA A 37 2.59 -71.74 2.08
C ALA A 37 3.23 -70.45 1.53
N ALA A 38 4.24 -69.93 2.22
CA ALA A 38 4.99 -68.74 1.76
C ALA A 38 5.74 -69.00 0.45
N ALA A 39 6.37 -70.16 0.30
CA ALA A 39 7.08 -70.53 -0.92
C ALA A 39 6.14 -70.69 -2.13
N VAL A 40 4.98 -71.33 -1.93
CA VAL A 40 3.95 -71.47 -2.97
C VAL A 40 3.39 -70.10 -3.36
N TYR A 41 3.09 -69.24 -2.39
CA TYR A 41 2.64 -67.88 -2.67
C TYR A 41 3.69 -67.08 -3.45
N ALA A 42 4.96 -67.13 -3.04
CA ALA A 42 6.04 -66.45 -3.74
C ALA A 42 6.18 -66.96 -5.18
N LYS A 43 6.09 -68.27 -5.41
CA LYS A 43 6.11 -68.87 -6.75
C LYS A 43 4.96 -68.36 -7.62
N GLU A 44 3.72 -68.45 -7.13
CA GLU A 44 2.54 -67.99 -7.85
C GLU A 44 2.63 -66.48 -8.16
N HIS A 45 3.12 -65.68 -7.21
CA HIS A 45 3.29 -64.24 -7.39
C HIS A 45 4.37 -63.91 -8.44
N LEU A 46 5.48 -64.65 -8.48
CA LEU A 46 6.51 -64.50 -9.51
C LEU A 46 6.00 -64.93 -10.89
N CYS A 47 5.15 -65.97 -10.97
CA CYS A 47 4.55 -66.40 -12.23
C CYS A 47 3.59 -65.36 -12.83
N ARG A 48 3.07 -64.42 -12.04
CA ARG A 48 2.22 -63.32 -12.51
C ARG A 48 3.00 -62.05 -12.87
N ILE A 49 4.25 -61.92 -12.44
CA ILE A 49 5.10 -60.77 -12.73
C ILE A 49 5.96 -61.08 -13.95
N ILE A 50 5.70 -60.41 -15.07
CA ILE A 50 6.52 -60.56 -16.28
C ILE A 50 7.73 -59.62 -16.18
N PRO A 51 8.99 -60.11 -16.21
CA PRO A 51 10.18 -59.27 -16.04
C PRO A 51 10.26 -58.09 -17.01
N ASN A 52 9.95 -58.32 -18.28
CA ASN A 52 9.94 -57.28 -19.32
C ASN A 52 8.93 -56.16 -19.05
N GLN A 53 7.82 -56.46 -18.34
CA GLN A 53 6.84 -55.45 -17.96
C GLN A 53 7.34 -54.60 -16.78
N VAL A 54 8.08 -55.20 -15.86
CA VAL A 54 8.65 -54.48 -14.69
C VAL A 54 9.80 -53.57 -15.11
N GLU A 55 10.64 -54.00 -16.05
CA GLU A 55 11.75 -53.17 -16.57
C GLU A 55 11.26 -51.98 -17.39
N ALA A 56 10.08 -52.11 -18.01
CA ALA A 56 9.42 -51.02 -18.75
C ALA A 56 8.67 -50.03 -17.83
N GLU A 57 8.42 -50.39 -16.57
CA GLU A 57 7.75 -49.53 -15.60
C GLU A 57 8.73 -48.51 -14.99
N ASN A 58 8.24 -47.28 -14.82
CA ASN A 58 9.04 -46.23 -14.20
C ASN A 58 9.21 -46.50 -12.71
N LYS A 59 10.40 -46.23 -12.16
CA LYS A 59 10.60 -46.39 -10.73
C LYS A 59 9.75 -45.38 -9.99
N ILE A 60 9.06 -45.82 -8.92
CA ILE A 60 8.22 -44.94 -8.08
C ILE A 60 8.98 -43.69 -7.62
N LYS A 61 10.28 -43.81 -7.32
CA LYS A 61 11.11 -42.65 -6.94
C LYS A 61 11.20 -41.58 -8.05
N GLU A 62 11.26 -41.99 -9.31
CA GLU A 62 11.36 -41.10 -10.48
C GLU A 62 10.00 -40.44 -10.76
N VAL A 63 8.92 -41.20 -10.60
CA VAL A 63 7.56 -40.66 -10.67
C VAL A 63 7.32 -39.64 -9.55
N LEU A 64 7.73 -39.94 -8.32
CA LEU A 64 7.59 -39.03 -7.18
C LEU A 64 8.44 -37.76 -7.35
N SER A 65 9.66 -37.86 -7.88
CA SER A 65 10.46 -36.68 -8.19
C SER A 65 9.82 -35.83 -9.27
N ALA A 66 9.30 -36.43 -10.33
CA ALA A 66 8.60 -35.70 -11.39
C ALA A 66 7.33 -35.01 -10.86
N VAL A 67 6.56 -35.67 -9.99
CA VAL A 67 5.37 -35.07 -9.35
C VAL A 67 5.75 -33.89 -8.46
N ASN A 68 6.84 -33.97 -7.71
CA ASN A 68 7.33 -32.85 -6.90
C ASN A 68 7.76 -31.67 -7.77
N GLU A 69 8.50 -31.93 -8.85
CA GLU A 69 8.93 -30.90 -9.80
C GLU A 69 7.72 -30.21 -10.46
N ILE A 70 6.71 -30.99 -10.87
CA ILE A 70 5.44 -30.44 -11.39
C ILE A 70 4.76 -29.55 -10.35
N ARG A 71 4.70 -29.99 -9.08
CA ARG A 71 4.10 -29.19 -8.00
C ARG A 71 4.83 -27.86 -7.82
N ASP A 72 6.15 -27.88 -7.80
CA ASP A 72 6.97 -26.70 -7.55
C ASP A 72 6.85 -25.72 -8.74
N ASN A 73 6.85 -26.24 -9.98
CA ASN A 73 6.58 -25.45 -11.18
C ASN A 73 5.16 -24.84 -11.18
N LEU A 74 4.14 -25.58 -10.72
CA LEU A 74 2.77 -25.08 -10.60
C LEU A 74 2.65 -23.98 -9.55
N GLN A 75 3.36 -24.10 -8.42
CA GLN A 75 3.42 -23.05 -7.40
C GLN A 75 4.06 -21.79 -7.93
N GLN A 76 5.17 -21.91 -8.65
CA GLN A 76 5.84 -20.78 -9.29
C GLN A 76 4.93 -20.12 -10.34
N THR A 77 4.33 -20.92 -11.23
CA THR A 77 3.40 -20.42 -12.26
C THR A 77 2.22 -19.67 -11.64
N ARG A 78 1.69 -20.15 -10.50
CA ARG A 78 0.62 -19.46 -9.78
C ARG A 78 1.06 -18.09 -9.25
N ALA A 79 2.25 -18.01 -8.66
CA ALA A 79 2.80 -16.74 -8.19
C ALA A 79 3.03 -15.77 -9.36
N ASP A 80 3.56 -16.25 -10.48
CA ASP A 80 3.77 -15.44 -11.69
C ASP A 80 2.45 -14.91 -12.26
N ILE A 81 1.39 -15.74 -12.32
CA ILE A 81 0.04 -15.31 -12.73
C ILE A 81 -0.53 -14.24 -11.80
N GLU A 82 -0.31 -14.37 -10.49
CA GLU A 82 -0.77 -13.39 -9.51
C GLU A 82 -0.08 -12.03 -9.70
N VAL A 83 1.24 -12.03 -9.90
CA VAL A 83 2.03 -10.82 -10.21
C VAL A 83 1.55 -10.18 -11.51
N ILE A 84 1.41 -10.95 -12.59
CA ILE A 84 0.91 -10.45 -13.88
C ILE A 84 -0.51 -9.88 -13.73
N GLY A 85 -1.36 -10.53 -12.93
CA GLY A 85 -2.70 -10.07 -12.62
C GLY A 85 -2.70 -8.71 -11.92
N LEU A 86 -1.83 -8.51 -10.93
CA LEU A 86 -1.68 -7.25 -10.21
C LEU A 86 -1.14 -6.12 -11.11
N GLU A 87 -0.12 -6.40 -11.92
CA GLU A 87 0.45 -5.43 -12.88
C GLU A 87 -0.58 -4.99 -13.92
N GLN A 88 -1.32 -5.93 -14.51
CA GLN A 88 -2.38 -5.60 -15.46
C GLN A 88 -3.52 -4.80 -14.83
N ARG A 89 -3.84 -5.06 -13.56
CA ARG A 89 -4.87 -4.29 -12.82
C ARG A 89 -4.39 -2.88 -12.53
N GLY A 90 -3.17 -2.72 -12.01
CA GLY A 90 -2.55 -1.41 -11.76
C GLY A 90 -2.52 -0.54 -13.02
N GLY A 91 -2.02 -1.10 -14.13
CA GLY A 91 -1.97 -0.38 -15.40
C GLY A 91 -3.33 0.01 -15.98
N LYS A 92 -4.38 -0.79 -15.74
CA LYS A 92 -5.76 -0.45 -16.14
C LYS A 92 -6.31 0.74 -15.34
N ILE A 93 -6.14 0.71 -14.02
CA ILE A 93 -6.61 1.79 -13.13
C ILE A 93 -5.84 3.07 -13.41
N GLU A 94 -4.52 3.01 -13.54
CA GLU A 94 -3.68 4.17 -13.86
C GLU A 94 -4.10 4.80 -15.19
N ARG A 95 -4.30 4.00 -16.24
CA ARG A 95 -4.77 4.49 -17.53
C ARG A 95 -6.16 5.11 -17.47
N TRP A 96 -7.04 4.54 -16.66
CA TRP A 96 -8.39 5.07 -16.46
C TRP A 96 -8.39 6.38 -15.65
N LEU A 97 -7.61 6.46 -14.57
CA LEU A 97 -7.44 7.69 -13.80
C LEU A 97 -6.80 8.81 -14.63
N SER A 98 -5.90 8.45 -15.55
CA SER A 98 -5.11 9.39 -16.36
C SER A 98 -4.46 10.48 -15.50
N PRO A 99 -3.62 10.12 -14.50
CA PRO A 99 -3.03 11.08 -13.58
C PRO A 99 -2.01 11.99 -14.30
N PRO A 100 -2.06 13.32 -14.10
CA PRO A 100 -0.99 14.21 -14.54
C PRO A 100 0.31 13.88 -13.80
N ASP A 101 1.43 13.89 -14.52
CA ASP A 101 2.75 13.55 -13.99
C ASP A 101 3.43 14.77 -13.32
N PRO A 102 3.58 14.79 -11.99
CA PRO A 102 4.23 15.89 -11.27
C PRO A 102 5.78 15.78 -11.32
N SER A 103 6.34 14.63 -11.75
CA SER A 103 7.79 14.41 -11.78
C SER A 103 8.49 15.32 -12.78
N THR A 104 7.81 15.70 -13.86
CA THR A 104 8.29 16.68 -14.83
C THR A 104 8.61 18.04 -14.18
N ASN A 105 7.70 18.57 -13.36
CA ASN A 105 7.91 19.82 -12.62
C ASN A 105 9.01 19.67 -11.56
N TYR A 106 8.99 18.58 -10.79
CA TYR A 106 10.02 18.28 -9.81
C TYR A 106 11.42 18.24 -10.43
N ASN A 107 11.59 17.48 -11.51
CA ASN A 107 12.86 17.35 -12.22
C ASN A 107 13.33 18.68 -12.82
N ASN A 108 12.41 19.50 -13.33
CA ASN A 108 12.73 20.83 -13.83
C ASN A 108 13.18 21.77 -12.69
N ALA A 109 12.51 21.72 -11.54
CA ALA A 109 12.90 22.48 -10.35
C ALA A 109 14.29 22.05 -9.85
N LEU A 110 14.60 20.75 -9.84
CA LEU A 110 15.93 20.25 -9.49
C LEU A 110 17.01 20.75 -10.45
N LYS A 111 16.76 20.76 -11.76
CA LYS A 111 17.71 21.26 -12.77
C LYS A 111 18.02 22.76 -12.61
N GLN A 112 17.04 23.54 -12.18
CA GLN A 112 17.18 24.98 -11.98
C GLN A 112 17.81 25.33 -10.63
N ARG A 113 17.79 24.39 -9.67
CA ARG A 113 18.34 24.59 -8.33
C ARG A 113 19.85 24.79 -8.40
N GLN A 114 20.33 25.81 -7.69
CA GLN A 114 21.74 25.99 -7.41
C GLN A 114 22.13 25.17 -6.17
N GLU A 115 23.28 24.50 -6.21
CA GLU A 115 23.76 23.67 -5.11
C GLU A 115 23.85 24.48 -3.81
N GLY A 116 23.42 23.89 -2.68
CA GLY A 116 23.38 24.55 -1.37
C GLY A 116 22.28 25.60 -1.16
N SER A 117 21.58 26.04 -2.21
CA SER A 117 20.48 27.01 -2.07
C SER A 117 19.25 26.42 -1.35
N GLY A 118 18.51 27.29 -0.64
CA GLY A 118 17.24 26.95 0.01
C GLY A 118 17.32 26.03 1.24
N LEU A 119 18.50 25.47 1.55
CA LEU A 119 18.69 24.57 2.70
C LEU A 119 18.41 25.22 4.05
N TRP A 120 18.53 26.54 4.15
CA TRP A 120 18.18 27.30 5.35
C TRP A 120 16.73 27.04 5.80
N PHE A 121 15.83 26.73 4.86
CA PHE A 121 14.43 26.46 5.15
C PHE A 121 14.23 25.14 5.92
N LEU A 122 15.12 24.17 5.77
CA LEU A 122 15.02 22.91 6.52
C LEU A 122 15.36 23.10 8.00
N ASN A 123 16.02 24.21 8.35
CA ASN A 123 16.48 24.52 9.70
C ASN A 123 15.56 25.51 10.45
N ILE A 124 14.49 26.00 9.83
CA ILE A 124 13.58 26.92 10.52
C ILE A 124 12.60 26.16 11.42
N ASP A 125 12.30 26.77 12.58
CA ASP A 125 11.33 26.27 13.54
C ASP A 125 9.98 25.89 12.93
N ALA A 126 9.52 26.64 11.93
CA ALA A 126 8.21 26.39 11.31
C ALA A 126 8.21 25.05 10.57
N PHE A 127 9.31 24.71 9.89
CA PHE A 127 9.47 23.43 9.20
C PHE A 127 9.59 22.28 10.21
N ALA A 128 10.41 22.44 11.25
CA ALA A 128 10.55 21.45 12.31
C ALA A 128 9.21 21.16 13.01
N LYS A 129 8.47 22.22 13.40
CA LYS A 129 7.15 22.08 14.05
C LYS A 129 6.10 21.44 13.14
N TRP A 130 6.17 21.70 11.84
CA TRP A 130 5.31 21.04 10.87
C TRP A 130 5.65 19.55 10.78
N LYS A 131 6.94 19.20 10.67
CA LYS A 131 7.40 17.81 10.60
C LYS A 131 7.08 16.98 11.85
N GLU A 132 7.15 17.57 13.04
CA GLU A 132 6.94 16.83 14.29
C GLU A 132 5.47 16.61 14.65
N ARG A 133 4.58 17.52 14.26
CA ARG A 133 3.17 17.50 14.69
C ARG A 133 2.32 16.69 13.72
N GLN A 134 1.53 15.77 14.26
CA GLN A 134 0.46 15.12 13.49
C GLN A 134 -0.58 16.15 13.04
N ASN A 135 -1.16 15.92 11.86
CA ASN A 135 -2.20 16.77 11.27
C ASN A 135 -1.81 18.26 11.21
N SER A 136 -0.53 18.52 10.93
CA SER A 136 0.03 19.87 10.88
C SER A 136 -0.05 20.48 9.49
N PHE A 137 0.08 21.80 9.43
CA PHE A 137 -0.04 22.60 8.22
C PHE A 137 1.10 23.61 8.15
N LEU A 138 1.79 23.68 7.02
CA LEU A 138 2.77 24.71 6.74
C LEU A 138 2.41 25.44 5.46
N TRP A 139 2.30 26.76 5.57
CA TRP A 139 2.02 27.64 4.45
C TRP A 139 3.25 28.47 4.14
N LEU A 140 3.78 28.33 2.92
CA LEU A 140 4.91 29.12 2.44
C LEU A 140 4.40 30.13 1.41
N ASN A 141 4.45 31.42 1.69
CA ASN A 141 4.18 32.48 0.72
C ASN A 141 5.40 33.33 0.46
N GLY A 142 5.44 33.90 -0.75
CA GLY A 142 6.47 34.82 -1.18
C GLY A 142 6.13 35.39 -2.54
N ILE A 143 6.81 36.47 -2.90
CA ILE A 143 6.63 37.13 -4.19
C ILE A 143 6.92 36.16 -5.36
N PRO A 144 6.35 36.40 -6.55
CA PRO A 144 6.76 35.67 -7.75
C PRO A 144 8.28 35.72 -7.94
N GLY A 145 8.88 34.60 -8.35
CA GLY A 145 10.33 34.50 -8.59
C GLY A 145 11.21 34.33 -7.34
N CYS A 146 10.67 34.31 -6.10
CA CYS A 146 11.50 34.13 -4.90
C CYS A 146 11.99 32.69 -4.63
N GLY A 147 11.81 31.78 -5.60
CA GLY A 147 12.30 30.40 -5.51
C GLY A 147 11.39 29.42 -4.76
N LYS A 148 10.09 29.68 -4.62
CA LYS A 148 9.14 28.78 -3.94
C LYS A 148 9.14 27.35 -4.51
N THR A 149 9.04 27.21 -5.83
CA THR A 149 9.09 25.91 -6.51
C THR A 149 10.40 25.16 -6.27
N ILE A 150 11.53 25.88 -6.18
CA ILE A 150 12.83 25.30 -5.80
C ILE A 150 12.81 24.85 -4.33
N LEU A 151 12.21 25.63 -3.43
CA LEU A 151 12.03 25.22 -2.04
C LEU A 151 11.12 23.99 -1.92
N SER A 152 10.05 23.90 -2.70
CA SER A 152 9.16 22.74 -2.74
C SER A 152 9.91 21.47 -3.16
N SER A 153 10.78 21.53 -4.18
CA SER A 153 11.60 20.37 -4.55
C SER A 153 12.61 19.97 -3.47
N ILE A 154 13.20 20.94 -2.76
CA ILE A 154 14.08 20.69 -1.61
C ILE A 154 13.34 19.97 -0.48
N ILE A 155 12.10 20.40 -0.19
CA ILE A 155 11.26 19.77 0.83
C ILE A 155 10.92 18.33 0.43
N ILE A 156 10.51 18.12 -0.83
CA ILE A 156 10.20 16.79 -1.37
C ILE A 156 11.43 15.87 -1.27
N GLU A 157 12.61 16.34 -1.71
CA GLU A 157 13.86 15.60 -1.62
C GLU A 157 14.20 15.26 -0.17
N HIS A 158 14.16 16.25 0.74
CA HIS A 158 14.46 16.02 2.15
C HIS A 158 13.52 14.99 2.78
N ILE A 159 12.20 15.12 2.57
CA ILE A 159 11.22 14.20 3.13
C ILE A 159 11.44 12.80 2.55
N ALA A 160 11.64 12.66 1.24
CA ALA A 160 11.88 11.36 0.61
C ALA A 160 13.11 10.62 1.21
N THR A 161 14.15 11.35 1.63
CA THR A 161 15.34 10.73 2.25
C THR A 161 15.16 10.28 3.70
N VAL A 162 14.23 10.88 4.44
CA VAL A 162 14.06 10.64 5.90
C VAL A 162 12.85 9.79 6.23
N LEU A 163 11.95 9.53 5.27
CA LEU A 163 10.74 8.77 5.52
C LEU A 163 11.01 7.26 5.68
N PRO A 164 10.39 6.62 6.69
CA PRO A 164 10.33 5.16 6.76
C PRO A 164 9.54 4.57 5.56
N PRO A 165 9.80 3.32 5.18
CA PRO A 165 9.08 2.64 4.09
C PRO A 165 7.56 2.57 4.24
N ASN A 166 7.04 2.65 5.47
CA ASN A 166 5.61 2.58 5.77
C ASN A 166 4.87 3.92 5.67
N GLN A 167 5.59 5.02 5.44
CA GLN A 167 5.01 6.35 5.27
C GLN A 167 5.04 6.77 3.82
N GLN A 168 4.04 7.53 3.39
CA GLN A 168 3.91 7.94 1.98
C GLN A 168 4.19 9.43 1.80
N LEU A 169 4.98 9.76 0.79
CA LEU A 169 5.14 11.12 0.28
C LEU A 169 4.41 11.24 -1.05
N LEU A 170 3.49 12.21 -1.11
CA LEU A 170 2.78 12.63 -2.30
C LEU A 170 3.11 14.10 -2.59
N TYR A 171 3.11 14.45 -3.86
CA TYR A 171 3.31 15.84 -4.25
C TYR A 171 2.62 16.18 -5.56
N PHE A 172 2.30 17.44 -5.74
CA PHE A 172 1.72 17.95 -6.99
C PHE A 172 2.17 19.38 -7.24
N TYR A 173 2.38 19.70 -8.52
CA TYR A 173 2.69 21.05 -8.97
C TYR A 173 1.52 21.52 -9.82
N PHE A 174 0.87 22.59 -9.37
CA PHE A 174 0.05 23.37 -10.27
C PHE A 174 0.97 24.12 -11.24
N ASP A 175 0.53 24.25 -12.48
CA ASP A 175 1.36 24.84 -13.54
C ASP A 175 0.51 25.57 -14.57
N PHE A 176 0.66 26.89 -14.63
CA PHE A 176 -0.04 27.77 -15.56
C PHE A 176 0.21 27.43 -17.04
N ASN A 177 1.31 26.73 -17.36
CA ASN A 177 1.60 26.31 -18.73
C ASN A 177 0.96 24.96 -19.10
N HIS A 178 0.43 24.23 -18.12
CA HIS A 178 -0.11 22.87 -18.29
C HIS A 178 -1.56 22.82 -17.83
N THR A 179 -2.49 22.84 -18.79
CA THR A 179 -3.94 22.80 -18.51
C THR A 179 -4.38 21.57 -17.73
N ASP A 180 -3.67 20.45 -17.92
CA ASP A 180 -3.87 19.21 -17.17
C ASP A 180 -3.39 19.28 -15.72
N LYS A 181 -2.80 20.40 -15.28
CA LYS A 181 -2.29 20.62 -13.92
C LYS A 181 -2.92 21.84 -13.21
N GLN A 182 -4.04 22.33 -13.72
CA GLN A 182 -4.67 23.56 -13.20
C GLN A 182 -5.98 23.31 -12.46
N THR A 183 -6.34 22.05 -12.18
CA THR A 183 -7.61 21.71 -11.54
C THR A 183 -7.42 20.88 -10.28
N LEU A 184 -8.39 20.92 -9.39
CA LEU A 184 -8.48 20.04 -8.23
C LEU A 184 -8.57 18.58 -8.67
N ASP A 185 -9.35 18.30 -9.71
CA ASP A 185 -9.52 16.95 -10.28
C ASP A 185 -8.17 16.36 -10.73
N SER A 186 -7.38 17.15 -11.45
CA SER A 186 -6.01 16.84 -11.87
C SER A 186 -5.10 16.49 -10.68
N MET A 187 -5.11 17.32 -9.65
CA MET A 187 -4.33 17.10 -8.44
C MET A 187 -4.75 15.80 -7.75
N LEU A 188 -6.05 15.60 -7.52
CA LEU A 188 -6.58 14.39 -6.87
C LEU A 188 -6.20 13.12 -7.63
N ARG A 189 -6.31 13.11 -8.96
CA ARG A 189 -5.89 11.99 -9.80
C ARG A 189 -4.41 11.67 -9.63
N SER A 190 -3.57 12.71 -9.64
CA SER A 190 -2.12 12.55 -9.46
C SER A 190 -1.76 11.97 -8.09
N LEU A 191 -2.39 12.46 -7.02
CA LEU A 191 -2.17 11.96 -5.67
C LEU A 191 -2.65 10.50 -5.52
N LEU A 192 -3.81 10.16 -6.09
CA LEU A 192 -4.33 8.78 -6.11
C LEU A 192 -3.43 7.83 -6.90
N GLY A 193 -2.93 8.26 -8.06
CA GLY A 193 -1.96 7.48 -8.84
C GLY A 193 -0.65 7.22 -8.08
N GLN A 194 -0.16 8.22 -7.34
CA GLN A 194 1.01 8.08 -6.49
C GLN A 194 0.79 7.11 -5.31
N LEU A 195 -0.42 7.08 -4.73
CA LEU A 195 -0.75 6.10 -3.70
C LEU A 195 -0.86 4.69 -4.29
N CYS A 196 -1.55 4.54 -5.44
CA CYS A 196 -1.74 3.26 -6.11
C CYS A 196 -0.42 2.57 -6.46
N SER A 197 0.60 3.33 -6.86
CA SER A 197 1.92 2.80 -7.24
C SER A 197 2.80 2.40 -6.05
N LYS A 198 2.51 2.90 -4.84
CA LYS A 198 3.38 2.72 -3.66
C LYS A 198 2.83 1.76 -2.61
N SER A 199 1.56 1.37 -2.69
CA SER A 199 0.93 0.48 -1.72
C SER A 199 0.18 -0.65 -2.42
N GLY A 200 0.61 -1.89 -2.20
CA GLY A 200 -0.07 -3.08 -2.73
C GLY A 200 -1.47 -3.31 -2.13
N ASP A 201 -1.71 -2.83 -0.91
CA ASP A 201 -2.99 -3.03 -0.20
C ASP A 201 -4.03 -1.92 -0.44
N SER A 202 -3.61 -0.68 -0.74
CA SER A 202 -4.52 0.46 -0.94
C SER A 202 -5.15 0.49 -2.34
N SER A 203 -5.00 -0.57 -3.13
CA SER A 203 -5.67 -0.69 -4.42
C SER A 203 -7.18 -0.90 -4.27
N LYS A 204 -7.67 -1.38 -3.12
CA LYS A 204 -9.06 -1.80 -2.92
C LYS A 204 -10.05 -0.64 -3.07
N GLU A 205 -9.69 0.54 -2.59
CA GLU A 205 -10.51 1.75 -2.66
C GLU A 205 -10.62 2.23 -4.11
N LEU A 206 -9.52 2.18 -4.85
CA LEU A 206 -9.47 2.52 -6.27
C LEU A 206 -10.16 1.48 -7.14
N ASP A 207 -10.03 0.19 -6.82
CA ASP A 207 -10.77 -0.91 -7.44
C ASP A 207 -12.28 -0.69 -7.25
N SER A 208 -12.71 -0.36 -6.03
CA SER A 208 -14.11 -0.07 -5.72
C SER A 208 -14.62 1.14 -6.48
N LEU A 209 -13.82 2.20 -6.58
CA LEU A 209 -14.17 3.38 -7.37
C LEU A 209 -14.28 3.02 -8.87
N HIS A 210 -13.31 2.28 -9.40
CA HIS A 210 -13.29 1.80 -10.79
C HIS A 210 -14.54 0.96 -11.12
N LEU A 211 -14.91 0.03 -10.23
CA LEU A 211 -16.13 -0.77 -10.34
C LEU A 211 -17.39 0.11 -10.33
N SER A 212 -17.47 1.09 -9.41
CA SER A 212 -18.59 2.02 -9.31
C SER A 212 -18.76 2.90 -10.56
N CYS A 213 -17.67 3.14 -11.29
CA CYS A 213 -17.62 3.86 -12.55
C CYS A 213 -17.79 2.94 -13.77
N GLU A 214 -18.59 1.86 -13.63
CA GLU A 214 -18.85 0.86 -14.67
C GLU A 214 -17.55 0.23 -15.20
N ASN A 215 -16.68 -0.29 -14.31
CA ASN A 215 -15.38 -0.84 -14.72
C ASN A 215 -14.54 0.14 -15.58
N GLY A 216 -14.60 1.42 -15.21
CA GLY A 216 -13.87 2.49 -15.88
C GLY A 216 -14.45 2.98 -17.21
N TYR A 217 -15.68 2.59 -17.60
CA TYR A 217 -16.35 3.21 -18.74
C TYR A 217 -16.69 4.69 -18.49
N ARG A 218 -16.90 5.08 -17.23
CA ARG A 218 -17.11 6.48 -16.83
C ARG A 218 -15.93 7.01 -16.03
N GLN A 219 -15.73 8.33 -16.09
CA GLN A 219 -14.77 9.02 -15.22
C GLN A 219 -15.42 9.32 -13.86
N PRO A 220 -14.67 9.25 -12.74
CA PRO A 220 -15.18 9.59 -11.42
C PRO A 220 -15.41 11.11 -11.31
N SER A 221 -16.31 11.51 -10.42
CA SER A 221 -16.47 12.93 -10.07
C SER A 221 -15.34 13.38 -9.13
N CYS A 222 -15.12 14.69 -9.04
CA CYS A 222 -14.17 15.28 -8.10
C CYS A 222 -14.49 14.92 -6.64
N GLU A 223 -15.77 14.86 -6.27
CA GLU A 223 -16.20 14.43 -4.93
C GLU A 223 -15.81 12.97 -4.65
N SER A 224 -16.05 12.06 -5.58
CA SER A 224 -15.67 10.66 -5.43
C SER A 224 -14.15 10.48 -5.38
N LEU A 225 -13.39 11.23 -6.18
CA LEU A 225 -11.92 11.22 -6.09
C LEU A 225 -11.42 11.68 -4.71
N CYS A 226 -12.02 12.74 -4.16
CA CYS A 226 -11.69 13.26 -2.84
C CYS A 226 -12.02 12.24 -1.74
N GLU A 227 -13.21 11.65 -1.76
CA GLU A 227 -13.61 10.61 -0.81
C GLU A 227 -12.70 9.38 -0.87
N THR A 228 -12.33 8.93 -2.08
CA THR A 228 -11.41 7.81 -2.26
C THR A 228 -10.03 8.14 -1.70
N LEU A 229 -9.51 9.34 -1.98
CA LEU A 229 -8.21 9.78 -1.46
C LEU A 229 -8.21 9.79 0.07
N LEU A 230 -9.26 10.31 0.70
CA LEU A 230 -9.42 10.33 2.15
C LEU A 230 -9.40 8.92 2.74
N ARG A 231 -10.17 7.98 2.18
CA ARG A 231 -10.19 6.59 2.65
C ARG A 231 -8.84 5.90 2.53
N MET A 232 -8.11 6.16 1.44
CA MET A 232 -6.76 5.60 1.26
C MET A 232 -5.77 6.17 2.27
N ILE A 233 -5.83 7.49 2.54
CA ILE A 233 -4.98 8.14 3.55
C ILE A 233 -5.28 7.61 4.96
N GLU A 234 -6.55 7.37 5.30
CA GLU A 234 -6.97 6.84 6.61
C GLU A 234 -6.42 5.43 6.92
N GLN A 235 -6.02 4.67 5.89
CA GLN A 235 -5.42 3.34 6.04
C GLN A 235 -3.91 3.37 6.24
N MET A 236 -3.29 4.53 6.10
CA MET A 236 -1.85 4.69 6.19
C MET A 236 -1.44 5.24 7.55
N GLU A 237 -0.24 4.88 7.99
CA GLU A 237 0.30 5.35 9.27
C GLU A 237 0.55 6.87 9.25
N ALA A 238 1.12 7.37 8.16
CA ALA A 238 1.30 8.79 7.91
C ALA A 238 1.46 9.07 6.41
N VAL A 239 0.88 10.19 5.97
CA VAL A 239 0.99 10.68 4.60
C VAL A 239 1.45 12.13 4.61
N TRP A 240 2.43 12.43 3.77
CA TRP A 240 3.03 13.74 3.58
C TRP A 240 2.64 14.26 2.22
N ILE A 241 2.09 15.48 2.16
CA ILE A 241 1.59 16.04 0.90
C ILE A 241 2.21 17.42 0.70
N VAL A 242 2.88 17.60 -0.43
CA VAL A 242 3.48 18.87 -0.85
C VAL A 242 2.79 19.36 -2.12
N LEU A 243 2.08 20.49 -2.03
CA LEU A 243 1.46 21.13 -3.18
C LEU A 243 2.22 22.42 -3.51
N ASP A 244 2.64 22.60 -4.75
CA ASP A 244 3.29 23.82 -5.23
C ASP A 244 2.35 24.64 -6.12
N ALA A 245 2.46 25.97 -6.05
CA ALA A 245 1.75 26.92 -6.91
C ALA A 245 0.21 26.80 -6.93
N LEU A 246 -0.44 26.39 -5.82
CA LEU A 246 -1.91 26.19 -5.80
C LEU A 246 -2.72 27.49 -6.09
N ASP A 247 -2.10 28.67 -6.09
CA ASP A 247 -2.69 29.90 -6.65
C ASP A 247 -2.94 29.85 -8.18
N GLU A 248 -2.34 28.89 -8.89
CA GLU A 248 -2.56 28.62 -10.32
C GLU A 248 -3.74 27.65 -10.58
N CYS A 249 -4.46 27.24 -9.53
CA CYS A 249 -5.67 26.43 -9.66
C CYS A 249 -6.86 27.26 -10.18
N HIS A 250 -7.54 26.75 -11.20
CA HIS A 250 -8.67 27.41 -11.85
C HIS A 250 -10.04 27.16 -11.20
N ASP A 251 -10.12 26.24 -10.23
CA ASP A 251 -11.38 25.95 -9.56
C ASP A 251 -11.75 27.09 -8.60
N THR A 252 -12.95 27.65 -8.78
CA THR A 252 -13.46 28.79 -7.98
C THR A 252 -14.16 28.36 -6.69
N ARG A 253 -14.30 27.05 -6.45
CA ARG A 253 -14.97 26.44 -5.28
C ARG A 253 -14.01 25.54 -4.52
N VAL A 254 -13.00 26.13 -3.92
CA VAL A 254 -11.98 25.39 -3.17
C VAL A 254 -12.35 25.39 -1.68
N ASP A 255 -13.41 24.65 -1.34
CA ASP A 255 -13.64 24.24 0.05
C ASP A 255 -12.91 22.90 0.27
N PHE A 256 -11.58 22.94 0.43
CA PHE A 256 -10.80 21.76 0.79
C PHE A 256 -11.22 21.26 2.19
N LYS A 257 -12.19 20.36 2.26
CA LYS A 257 -12.52 19.58 3.47
C LYS A 257 -11.64 18.34 3.55
N VAL A 258 -10.33 18.53 3.47
CA VAL A 258 -9.38 17.43 3.52
C VAL A 258 -8.53 17.63 4.79
N PRO A 259 -8.57 16.72 5.78
CA PRO A 259 -7.88 16.91 7.05
C PRO A 259 -6.36 16.93 6.85
N ALA A 260 -5.73 18.08 7.15
CA ALA A 260 -4.28 18.32 7.20
C ALA A 260 -3.51 18.12 5.86
N PHE A 261 -3.37 19.21 5.11
CA PHE A 261 -2.71 19.25 3.80
C PHE A 261 -1.89 20.51 3.69
N VAL A 262 -0.67 20.52 3.15
CA VAL A 262 -0.09 21.79 2.64
C VAL A 262 -0.94 22.22 1.46
N VAL A 263 -1.75 23.28 1.61
CA VAL A 263 -2.67 23.84 0.60
C VAL A 263 -2.22 25.26 0.34
N TYR A 264 -1.98 25.69 -0.90
CA TYR A 264 -1.86 27.10 -1.30
C TYR A 264 -3.17 27.79 -1.83
N HIS A 265 -4.18 28.19 -1.04
CA HIS A 265 -4.86 29.54 -1.00
C HIS A 265 -6.29 29.56 -0.43
N GLN A 266 -6.67 30.76 0.05
CA GLN A 266 -7.79 31.23 0.88
C GLN A 266 -9.14 30.49 0.78
N CYS A 267 -9.71 30.16 1.95
CA CYS A 267 -10.75 31.01 2.54
C CYS A 267 -10.99 30.69 4.01
N SER A 268 -11.37 31.73 4.75
CA SER A 268 -11.74 31.65 6.16
C SER A 268 -13.03 30.83 6.30
N PHE A 269 -13.06 29.77 7.10
CA PHE A 269 -14.33 29.19 7.55
C PHE A 269 -14.68 29.58 8.97
N LYS A 270 -15.69 30.46 9.05
CA LYS A 270 -16.65 30.52 10.12
C LYS A 270 -17.84 29.67 9.65
N ALA A 271 -17.99 28.45 10.14
CA ALA A 271 -19.21 27.68 9.91
C ALA A 271 -20.25 28.10 10.96
N VAL A 272 -21.38 28.64 10.51
CA VAL A 272 -22.63 28.67 11.28
C VAL A 272 -23.63 27.86 10.46
N SER A 273 -24.08 26.74 11.02
CA SER A 273 -25.31 26.06 10.58
C SER A 273 -26.47 26.70 11.34
N GLY A 274 -27.48 27.17 10.61
CA GLY A 274 -28.70 27.70 11.21
C GLY A 274 -29.54 28.52 10.22
N ASN A 275 -30.56 27.86 9.68
CA ASN A 275 -31.65 28.37 8.85
C ASN A 275 -32.01 29.87 9.04
N GLY A 276 -32.18 30.60 7.93
CA GLY A 276 -32.90 31.87 7.93
C GLY A 276 -32.45 32.83 6.82
N CYS A 277 -33.40 33.25 5.99
CA CYS A 277 -33.26 34.21 4.90
C CYS A 277 -32.70 35.59 5.32
N PHE A 278 -32.15 36.30 4.31
CA PHE A 278 -32.12 37.76 4.04
C PHE A 278 -30.72 38.34 3.75
N GLY A 279 -30.73 39.31 2.81
CA GLY A 279 -29.59 39.91 2.11
C GLY A 279 -28.68 40.87 2.91
N PRO A 280 -27.94 41.76 2.22
CA PRO A 280 -26.56 42.11 2.58
C PRO A 280 -26.44 43.32 3.51
N LEU A 281 -25.42 43.33 4.37
CA LEU A 281 -24.55 44.46 4.75
C LEU A 281 -23.82 44.19 6.08
N GLY A 282 -22.53 44.56 6.14
CA GLY A 282 -21.93 45.27 7.27
C GLY A 282 -21.43 44.47 8.48
N ASN A 283 -20.11 44.47 8.65
CA ASN A 283 -19.32 44.51 9.90
C ASN A 283 -19.98 44.07 11.22
N TYR A 284 -19.44 43.05 11.89
CA TYR A 284 -19.13 43.11 13.33
C TYR A 284 -18.23 41.94 13.77
N MET A 285 -17.09 42.27 14.40
CA MET A 285 -16.31 41.35 15.23
C MET A 285 -17.16 40.79 16.37
N ARG A 286 -17.07 39.49 16.65
CA ARG A 286 -17.00 38.90 18.00
C ARG A 286 -16.71 37.40 17.93
N THR A 287 -15.78 36.99 18.80
CA THR A 287 -15.38 35.61 19.10
C THR A 287 -16.39 34.96 20.04
N THR A 288 -16.82 33.74 19.74
CA THR A 288 -17.56 32.89 20.69
C THR A 288 -16.91 31.51 20.76
N SER A 289 -16.36 31.20 21.94
CA SER A 289 -15.84 29.91 22.35
C SER A 289 -17.01 28.97 22.65
N LEU A 290 -17.10 27.80 22.00
CA LEU A 290 -17.97 26.72 22.45
C LEU A 290 -17.14 25.60 23.10
N ARG A 291 -17.20 25.58 24.44
CA ARG A 291 -16.81 24.45 25.29
C ARG A 291 -17.75 23.27 25.02
N LYS A 292 -17.19 22.09 24.79
CA LYS A 292 -17.95 20.82 24.88
C LYS A 292 -18.53 20.69 26.28
N HIS A 293 -19.82 20.34 26.34
CA HIS A 293 -20.51 19.98 27.56
C HIS A 293 -19.94 18.69 28.15
N THR A 294 -19.29 18.81 29.30
CA THR A 294 -19.28 17.82 30.37
C THR A 294 -19.57 18.57 31.67
N ARG A 295 -20.78 18.37 32.22
CA ARG A 295 -21.05 18.59 33.66
C ARG A 295 -20.19 17.56 34.41
N SER A 296 -19.54 17.77 35.54
CA SER A 296 -19.53 18.76 36.63
C SER A 296 -18.27 18.42 37.46
N VAL A 297 -17.50 19.34 38.07
CA VAL A 297 -17.65 19.82 39.46
C VAL A 297 -16.40 20.69 39.79
N LEU A 298 -16.61 21.93 40.27
CA LEU A 298 -15.80 22.83 41.12
C LEU A 298 -14.38 23.36 40.71
N GLY A 299 -14.25 24.70 40.73
CA GLY A 299 -13.04 25.44 41.18
C GLY A 299 -12.23 26.24 40.14
N PRO A 300 -11.99 27.57 40.29
CA PRO A 300 -11.40 28.43 39.25
C PRO A 300 -9.89 28.70 39.43
N ARG A 301 -9.13 28.91 38.34
CA ARG A 301 -7.98 29.86 38.23
C ARG A 301 -7.34 29.96 36.82
N SER A 302 -7.08 31.21 36.40
CA SER A 302 -6.06 31.77 35.45
C SER A 302 -6.05 31.32 33.97
N LEU A 303 -6.52 32.11 32.98
CA LEU A 303 -5.82 33.18 32.20
C LEU A 303 -4.46 32.71 31.61
N ARG A 304 -4.40 32.23 30.35
CA ARG A 304 -4.29 32.91 29.02
C ARG A 304 -2.93 33.61 28.77
N ASP A 305 -2.17 33.04 27.82
CA ASP A 305 -1.38 33.78 26.82
C ASP A 305 -1.32 32.95 25.51
N ASN A 306 -1.77 33.55 24.41
CA ASN A 306 -1.70 33.01 23.05
C ASN A 306 -0.96 34.04 22.20
N GLN A 307 0.28 33.74 21.78
CA GLN A 307 1.00 34.56 20.81
C GLN A 307 0.92 33.94 19.40
N LYS A 308 0.41 34.73 18.45
CA LYS A 308 0.54 34.50 17.00
C LYS A 308 1.92 34.99 16.57
N VAL A 309 2.65 34.18 15.81
CA VAL A 309 3.88 34.62 15.12
C VAL A 309 3.58 34.68 13.62
N VAL A 310 3.62 35.90 13.07
CA VAL A 310 3.62 36.16 11.63
C VAL A 310 5.04 36.54 11.28
N ALA A 311 5.73 35.73 10.47
CA ALA A 311 7.02 36.12 9.91
C ALA A 311 6.77 37.09 8.75
N ARG A 312 7.04 38.38 8.99
CA ARG A 312 7.22 39.38 7.93
C ARG A 312 8.70 39.75 7.91
N HIS A 313 9.32 39.66 6.74
CA HIS A 313 10.62 40.27 6.53
C HIS A 313 10.41 41.63 5.88
N GLU A 314 10.67 42.69 6.64
CA GLU A 314 10.89 44.03 6.09
C GLU A 314 12.33 44.08 5.58
N THR A 315 12.51 44.44 4.32
CA THR A 315 13.81 44.80 3.73
C THR A 315 13.95 46.31 3.81
N SER A 316 14.89 46.80 4.63
CA SER A 316 15.42 48.18 4.55
C SER A 316 16.73 48.16 3.78
N ASN A 317 16.66 48.61 2.52
CA ASN A 317 17.49 49.65 1.90
C ASN A 317 17.18 49.74 0.40
#